data_AF-A0A3B9M1T1-F1
#
_entry.id   AF-A0A3B9M1T1-F1
#
_cell.length_a   1.000
_cell.length_b   1.000
_cell.length_c   1.000
_cell.angle_alpha   90.00
_cell.angle_beta   90.00
_cell.angle_gamma   90.00
#
_symmetry.space_group_name_H-M   'P 1'
#
loop_
_entity.id
_entity.type
_entity.pdbx_description
1 polymer ?
#
loop_
_entity_poly.entity_id
_entity_poly.type
_entity_poly.pdbx_seq_one_letter_code
_entity_poly.pdbx_strand_id
1 'polypeptide(L)' 'MKLLTGRQKAAILLITLGPELSSQIFKHLPDSEVEKLTLEIANIRKVSPEKRDQVFQEFYELALANDYISQG' A
#
# COMPACT_ATOMS: atom_id res chain seq x y z
N MET A 1 -6.67 7.71 17.58
CA MET A 1 -5.82 7.23 16.46
C MET A 1 -6.19 8.00 15.21
N LYS A 2 -5.22 8.58 14.47
CA LYS A 2 -5.53 9.16 13.15
C LYS A 2 -5.84 8.02 12.17
N LEU A 3 -7.02 8.07 11.56
CA LEU A 3 -7.39 7.19 10.46
C LEU A 3 -6.45 7.45 9.28
N LEU A 4 -5.85 6.39 8.72
CA LEU A 4 -5.00 6.48 7.54
C LEU A 4 -5.89 6.64 6.30
N THR A 5 -5.52 7.57 5.41
CA THR A 5 -6.16 7.67 4.09
C THR A 5 -5.76 6.48 3.21
N GLY A 6 -6.54 6.16 2.18
CA GLY A 6 -6.18 5.09 1.23
C GLY A 6 -4.79 5.30 0.60
N ARG A 7 -4.43 6.55 0.28
CA ARG A 7 -3.10 6.90 -0.24
C ARG A 7 -1.99 6.64 0.78
N GLN A 8 -2.21 6.99 2.05
CA GLN A 8 -1.27 6.69 3.13
C GLN A 8 -1.09 5.18 3.34
N LYS A 9 -2.17 4.41 3.27
CA LYS A 9 -2.11 2.94 3.34
C LYS A 9 -1.31 2.36 2.18
N ALA A 10 -1.58 2.81 0.96
CA ALA A 10 -0.83 2.38 -0.23
C ALA A 10 0.67 2.71 -0.10
N ALA A 11 1.02 3.93 0.32
CA ALA A 11 2.41 4.32 0.55
C ALA A 11 3.10 3.47 1.64
N ILE A 12 2.41 3.20 2.76
CA ILE A 12 2.92 2.32 3.83
C ILE A 12 3.12 0.89 3.31
N LEU A 13 2.18 0.36 2.52
CA LEU A 13 2.29 -0.97 1.93
C LEU A 13 3.51 -1.05 1.00
N LEU A 14 3.70 -0.07 0.12
CA LEU A 14 4.85 -0.01 -0.79
C LEU A 14 6.19 0.05 -0.02
N ILE A 15 6.28 0.88 1.03
CA ILE A 15 7.45 0.91 1.92
C ILE A 15 7.72 -0.46 2.54
N THR A 16 6.67 -1.16 2.94
CA THR A 16 6.76 -2.49 3.58
C THR A 16 7.20 -3.58 2.62
N LEU A 17 6.72 -3.53 1.37
CA LEU A 17 7.08 -4.46 0.30
C LEU A 17 8.50 -4.23 -0.24
N GLY A 18 9.06 -3.04 0.00
CA GLY A 18 10.38 -2.68 -0.50
C GLY A 18 10.40 -2.34 -1.99
N PRO A 19 11.56 -1.90 -2.51
CA PRO A 19 11.67 -1.31 -3.84
C PRO A 19 11.42 -2.32 -4.97
N GLU A 20 11.85 -3.57 -4.82
CA GLU A 20 11.73 -4.59 -5.86
C GLU A 20 10.26 -4.92 -6.18
N LEU A 21 9.47 -5.24 -5.16
CA LEU A 21 8.05 -5.52 -5.32
C LEU A 21 7.25 -4.27 -5.68
N SER A 22 7.56 -3.12 -5.05
CA SER A 22 6.89 -1.86 -5.37
C SER A 22 7.09 -1.43 -6.81
N SER A 23 8.28 -1.69 -7.39
CA SER A 23 8.55 -1.38 -8.80
C SER A 23 7.64 -2.16 -9.75
N GLN A 24 7.24 -3.39 -9.39
CA GLN A 24 6.30 -4.17 -10.19
C GLN A 24 4.91 -3.55 -10.14
N ILE A 25 4.47 -3.10 -8.95
CA ILE A 25 3.18 -2.41 -8.78
C ILE A 25 3.15 -1.11 -9.58
N PHE A 26 4.20 -0.29 -9.53
CA PHE A 26 4.25 0.99 -10.25
C PHE A 26 4.12 0.83 -11.77
N LYS A 27 4.57 -0.28 -12.36
CA LYS A 27 4.42 -0.56 -13.81
C LYS A 27 2.96 -0.68 -14.25
N HIS A 28 2.03 -0.91 -13.32
CA HIS A 28 0.60 -1.05 -13.59
C HIS A 28 -0.19 0.22 -13.28
N LEU A 29 0.47 1.28 -12.82
CA LEU A 29 -0.17 2.54 -12.48
C LEU A 29 0.10 3.60 -13.55
N PRO A 30 -0.84 4.53 -13.79
CA PRO A 30 -0.56 5.69 -14.61
C PRO A 30 0.43 6.63 -13.91
N ASP A 31 1.22 7.38 -14.68
CA ASP A 31 2.27 8.27 -14.19
C ASP A 31 1.79 9.24 -13.09
N SER A 32 0.56 9.75 -13.23
CA SER A 32 -0.04 10.66 -12.25
C SER A 32 -0.30 10.02 -10.89
N GLU A 33 -0.55 8.71 -10.83
CA GLU A 33 -0.68 7.98 -9.56
C GLU A 33 0.67 7.59 -9.00
N VAL A 34 1.65 7.25 -9.86
CA VAL A 34 3.04 7.02 -9.45
C VAL A 34 3.61 8.27 -8.76
N GLU A 35 3.40 9.46 -9.34
CA GLU A 35 3.84 10.73 -8.76
C GLU A 35 3.20 10.97 -7.38
N LYS A 36 1.87 10.84 -7.28
CA LYS A 36 1.15 11.02 -6.01
C LYS A 36 1.63 10.07 -4.92
N LEU A 37 1.86 8.79 -5.26
CA LEU A 37 2.34 7.79 -4.31
C LEU A 37 3.78 8.05 -3.90
N THR A 38 4.64 8.44 -4.84
CA THR A 38 6.04 8.79 -4.56
C THR A 38 6.12 9.99 -3.61
N LEU A 39 5.30 11.03 -3.84
CA LEU A 39 5.19 12.17 -2.94
C LEU A 39 4.68 11.78 -1.55
N GLU A 40 3.69 10.89 -1.47
CA GLU A 40 3.19 10.40 -0.17
C GLU A 40 4.28 9.62 0.57
N ILE A 41 5.02 8.74 -0.11
CA ILE A 41 6.14 7.98 0.46
C ILE A 41 7.19 8.93 1.03
N ALA A 42 7.58 9.97 0.27
CA ALA A 42 8.55 10.98 0.71
C ALA A 42 8.08 11.77 1.95
N ASN A 43 6.77 11.98 2.10
CA ASN A 43 6.19 12.68 3.24
C ASN A 43 6.09 11.81 4.51
N ILE A 44 6.21 10.48 4.39
CA ILE A 44 6.18 9.56 5.52
C ILE A 44 7.56 9.54 6.21
N ARG A 45 7.65 10.22 7.36
CA ARG A 45 8.90 10.27 8.15
C ARG A 45 9.19 8.98 8.91
N LYS A 46 8.16 8.35 9.48
CA LYS A 46 8.29 7.13 10.28
C LYS A 46 6.98 6.35 10.24
N VAL A 47 7.08 5.06 9.95
CA VAL A 47 5.99 4.10 10.09
C VAL A 47 6.25 3.26 11.33
N SER A 48 5.36 3.35 12.31
CA SER A 48 5.43 2.49 13.49
C SER A 48 5.07 1.04 13.11
N PRO A 49 5.62 0.03 13.80
CA PRO A 49 5.31 -1.38 13.51
C PRO A 49 3.81 -1.66 13.48
N GLU A 50 3.05 -1.10 14.42
CA GLU A 50 1.61 -1.34 14.56
C GLU A 50 0.82 -0.86 13.34
N LYS A 51 1.21 0.30 12.77
CA LYS A 51 0.60 0.81 11.53
C LYS A 51 0.95 -0.05 10.33
N ARG A 52 2.17 -0.59 10.32
CA ARG A 52 2.68 -1.46 9.25
C ARG A 52 1.88 -2.75 9.24
N ASP A 53 1.74 -3.38 10.40
CA ASP A 53 0.97 -4.62 10.58
C ASP A 53 -0.52 -4.41 10.26
N GLN A 54 -1.10 -3.30 10.71
CA GLN A 54 -2.50 -2.96 10.41
C GLN A 54 -2.76 -2.84 8.91
N VAL A 55 -1.89 -2.14 8.18
CA VAL A 55 -2.03 -1.98 6.71
C VAL A 55 -1.84 -3.31 6.00
N PHE A 56 -0.88 -4.13 6.45
CA PHE A 56 -0.61 -5.42 5.84
C PHE A 56 -1.77 -6.41 6.04
N GLN A 57 -2.33 -6.45 7.25
CA GLN A 57 -3.50 -7.29 7.56
C GLN A 57 -4.72 -6.90 6.72
N GLU A 58 -5.02 -5.60 6.62
CA GLU A 58 -6.13 -5.10 5.79
C GLU A 58 -5.94 -5.49 4.32
N PHE A 59 -4.72 -5.35 3.79
CA PHE A 59 -4.42 -5.75 2.42
C PHE A 59 -4.60 -7.26 2.20
N TYR A 60 -4.16 -8.07 3.15
CA TYR A 60 -4.30 -9.53 3.08
C TYR A 60 -5.77 -9.96 3.08
N GLU A 61 -6.60 -9.37 3.94
CA GLU A 61 -8.05 -9.63 3.99
C GLU A 61 -8.75 -9.26 2.67
N LEU A 62 -8.39 -8.12 2.08
CA LEU A 62 -8.90 -7.71 0.76
C LEU A 62 -8.46 -8.66 -0.35
N ALA A 63 -7.21 -9.12 -0.33
CA ALA A 63 -6.69 -10.07 -1.30
C ALA A 63 -7.42 -11.42 -1.22
N LEU A 64 -7.65 -11.93 0.00
CA LEU A 64 -8.43 -13.15 0.21
C LEU A 64 -9.87 -12.98 -0.28
N ALA A 65 -10.54 -11.88 0.07
CA ALA A 65 -11.90 -11.62 -0.38
C ALA A 65 -11.99 -11.58 -1.91
N ASN A 66 -11.00 -10.96 -2.58
CA ASN A 66 -10.94 -10.93 -4.04
C ASN A 66 -10.72 -12.31 -4.66
N ASP A 67 -9.89 -13.16 -4.04
CA ASP A 67 -9.66 -14.54 -4.50
C ASP A 67 -10.93 -15.40 -4.38
N TYR A 68 -11.66 -15.31 -3.25
CA TYR A 68 -12.95 -15.99 -3.07
C TYR A 68 -13.98 -15.59 -4.12
N ILE A 69 -14.04 -14.30 -4.49
CA ILE A 69 -14.94 -13.80 -5.54
C ILE A 69 -14.50 -14.30 -6.92
N SER A 70 -13.19 -14.39 -7.18
CA SER A 70 -12.65 -14.80 -8.48
C SER A 70 -12.78 -16.31 -8.75
N GLN A 71 -12.95 -17.11 -7.70
CA GLN A 71 -13.17 -18.57 -7.79
C GLN A 71 -14.67 -18.96 -7.79
N GLY A 72 -15.59 -18.00 -7.71
CA GLY A 72 -17.04 -18.19 -7.68
C GLY A 72 -17.74 -17.94 -9.01
#